data_AF-A0A958BYE0-F1
#
_entry.id   AF-A0A958BYE0-F1
#
_cell.length_a   1.000
_cell.length_b   1.000
_cell.length_c   1.000
_cell.angle_alpha   90.00
_cell.angle_beta   90.00
_cell.angle_gamma   90.00
#
_symmetry.space_group_name_H-M   'P 1'
#
loop_
_entity.id
_entity.type
_entity.pdbx_description
1 polymer ?
#
loop_
_entity_poly.entity_id
_entity_poly.type
_entity_poly.pdbx_seq_one_letter_code
_entity_poly.pdbx_strand_id
1 'polypeptide(L)'
;NSAHVPREAMLRETKSVNKTSTVWIQTDRTDAAGEAAMAAGLRAYYDSHELPVNPRSPFGEDTSNQLTERVLNSFGIIIKMLAAMAVIIALVGSIALSGVLSLSVRERTREIGVMRAIGASSRSIARLFIGEGLILGLLSWLIALPLSLPAGYLMTQAISSVFGVEIIFHYTPMGAVYWLAIITGLAIAASWLPAYGATRVSVRESLAYQ
;
A
#
# COMPACT_ATOMS: atom_id res chain seq x y z
N ASN A 1 -1.04 -33.21 39.28
CA ASN A 1 -1.71 -34.52 39.19
C ASN A 1 -1.79 -34.93 37.72
N SER A 2 -0.70 -35.44 37.16
CA SER A 2 -0.62 -35.82 35.73
C SER A 2 -0.82 -37.32 35.59
N ALA A 3 -2.00 -37.73 35.14
CA ALA A 3 -2.29 -39.14 34.85
C ALA A 3 -1.63 -39.52 33.51
N HIS A 4 -0.72 -40.49 33.54
CA HIS A 4 -0.04 -40.99 32.37
C HIS A 4 -0.96 -41.99 31.65
N VAL A 5 -1.68 -41.53 30.62
CA VAL A 5 -2.52 -42.41 29.80
C VAL A 5 -1.66 -42.99 28.67
N PRO A 6 -1.63 -44.32 28.47
CA PRO A 6 -0.90 -44.94 27.37
C PRO A 6 -1.44 -44.46 26.02
N ARG A 7 -0.55 -44.01 25.11
CA ARG A 7 -0.88 -43.47 23.79
C ARG A 7 -1.79 -44.40 22.98
N GLU A 8 -1.57 -45.71 23.07
CA GLU A 8 -2.37 -46.71 22.35
C GLU A 8 -3.82 -46.79 22.83
N ALA A 9 -4.07 -46.61 24.12
CA ALA A 9 -5.42 -46.63 24.69
C ALA A 9 -6.21 -45.40 24.22
N MET A 10 -5.58 -44.23 24.26
CA MET A 10 -6.19 -42.97 23.81
C MET A 10 -6.52 -42.98 22.29
N LEU A 11 -5.61 -43.51 21.46
CA LEU A 11 -5.82 -43.63 20.01
C LEU A 11 -6.94 -44.63 19.66
N ARG A 12 -7.08 -45.70 20.45
CA ARG A 12 -8.15 -46.70 20.29
C ARG A 12 -9.51 -46.10 20.62
N GLU A 13 -9.59 -45.30 21.67
CA GLU A 13 -10.83 -44.67 22.14
C GLU A 13 -11.26 -43.47 21.27
N THR A 14 -10.30 -42.72 20.71
CA THR A 14 -10.56 -41.62 19.77
C THR A 14 -10.67 -42.05 18.30
N LYS A 15 -10.69 -43.35 18.00
CA LYS A 15 -10.73 -43.90 16.62
C LYS A 15 -9.67 -43.30 15.69
N SER A 16 -8.49 -43.08 16.23
CA SER A 16 -7.33 -42.50 15.54
C SER A 16 -6.14 -43.46 15.49
N VAL A 17 -6.37 -44.74 15.83
CA VAL A 17 -5.43 -45.84 15.54
C VAL A 17 -5.09 -45.80 14.05
N ASN A 18 -3.79 -45.77 13.75
CA ASN A 18 -3.23 -45.68 12.40
C ASN A 18 -3.39 -44.33 11.67
N LYS A 19 -3.64 -43.22 12.39
CA LYS A 19 -3.59 -41.85 11.82
C LYS A 19 -2.31 -41.14 12.26
N THR A 20 -1.50 -40.67 11.31
CA THR A 20 -0.44 -39.68 11.54
C THR A 20 -1.02 -38.28 11.29
N SER A 21 -0.75 -37.33 12.19
CA SER A 21 -1.37 -36.00 12.10
C SER A 21 -0.69 -35.07 11.08
N THR A 22 0.61 -35.21 10.82
CA THR A 22 1.37 -34.36 9.88
C THR A 22 2.74 -34.98 9.54
N VAL A 23 3.16 -34.94 8.28
CA VAL A 23 4.53 -35.32 7.85
C VAL A 23 5.13 -34.12 7.12
N TRP A 24 6.28 -33.63 7.59
CA TRP A 24 7.03 -32.56 6.92
C TRP A 24 8.14 -33.19 6.08
N ILE A 25 8.14 -32.89 4.78
CA ILE A 25 9.16 -33.37 3.85
C ILE A 25 9.87 -32.15 3.29
N GLN A 26 11.15 -32.01 3.59
CA GLN A 26 12.01 -30.96 3.06
C GLN A 26 12.68 -31.49 1.79
N THR A 27 12.65 -30.70 0.71
CA THR A 27 13.29 -31.03 -0.57
C THR A 27 14.44 -30.08 -0.83
N ASP A 28 15.48 -30.56 -1.50
CA ASP A 28 16.64 -29.74 -1.91
C ASP A 28 16.33 -28.87 -3.14
N ARG A 29 15.18 -29.09 -3.80
CA ARG A 29 14.72 -28.28 -4.93
C ARG A 29 13.84 -27.13 -4.44
N THR A 30 14.32 -25.90 -4.58
CA THR A 30 13.64 -24.65 -4.19
C THR A 30 12.68 -24.08 -5.25
N ASP A 31 12.48 -24.78 -6.38
CA ASP A 31 11.56 -24.33 -7.42
C ASP A 31 10.11 -24.60 -7.02
N ALA A 32 9.24 -23.57 -7.03
CA ALA A 32 7.82 -23.71 -6.70
C ALA A 32 7.08 -24.77 -7.54
N ALA A 33 7.45 -24.91 -8.81
CA ALA A 33 6.91 -25.95 -9.70
C ALA A 33 7.44 -27.35 -9.34
N GLY A 34 8.68 -27.45 -8.85
CA GLY A 34 9.29 -28.70 -8.40
C GLY A 34 8.71 -29.19 -7.07
N GLU A 35 8.47 -28.27 -6.12
CA GLU A 35 7.81 -28.58 -4.87
C GLU A 35 6.36 -29.05 -5.09
N ALA A 36 5.61 -28.36 -5.96
CA ALA A 36 4.25 -28.76 -6.31
C ALA A 36 4.18 -30.11 -7.02
N ALA A 37 5.12 -30.40 -7.94
CA ALA A 37 5.21 -31.69 -8.62
C ALA A 37 5.60 -32.83 -7.66
N MET A 38 6.48 -32.56 -6.71
CA MET A 38 6.88 -33.52 -5.68
C MET A 38 5.74 -33.81 -4.69
N ALA A 39 5.00 -32.78 -4.26
CA ALA A 39 3.81 -32.94 -3.44
C ALA A 39 2.72 -33.76 -4.17
N ALA A 40 2.50 -33.48 -5.45
CA ALA A 40 1.57 -34.26 -6.28
C ALA A 40 2.03 -35.72 -6.46
N GLY A 41 3.33 -35.96 -6.65
CA GLY A 41 3.91 -37.30 -6.78
C GLY A 41 3.84 -38.12 -5.49
N LEU A 42 4.14 -37.49 -4.34
CA LEU A 42 3.97 -38.10 -3.02
C LEU A 42 2.52 -38.45 -2.75
N ARG A 43 1.59 -37.55 -3.11
CA ARG A 43 0.16 -37.80 -2.97
C ARG A 43 -0.30 -38.99 -3.81
N ALA A 44 0.12 -39.07 -5.07
CA ALA A 44 -0.18 -40.21 -5.92
C ALA A 44 0.41 -41.52 -5.36
N TYR A 45 1.61 -41.46 -4.77
CA TYR A 45 2.22 -42.60 -4.09
C TYR A 45 1.41 -43.05 -2.87
N TYR A 46 0.99 -42.13 -2.00
CA TYR A 46 0.19 -42.47 -0.82
C TYR A 46 -1.23 -42.95 -1.17
N ASP A 47 -1.87 -42.33 -2.16
CA ASP A 47 -3.18 -42.77 -2.66
C ASP A 47 -3.10 -44.19 -3.25
N SER A 48 -2.00 -44.53 -3.94
CA SER A 48 -1.78 -45.89 -4.47
C SER A 48 -1.56 -46.97 -3.41
N HIS A 49 -1.22 -46.58 -2.18
CA HIS A 49 -1.04 -47.48 -1.03
C HIS A 49 -2.24 -47.43 -0.06
N GLU A 50 -3.41 -46.96 -0.51
CA GLU A 50 -4.65 -46.87 0.27
C GLU A 50 -4.54 -46.04 1.56
N LEU A 51 -3.60 -45.09 1.60
CA LEU A 51 -3.44 -44.15 2.70
C LEU A 51 -4.11 -42.82 2.33
N PRO A 52 -5.38 -42.59 2.71
CA PRO A 52 -6.09 -41.37 2.34
C PRO A 52 -5.44 -40.16 3.02
N VAL A 53 -4.75 -39.34 2.23
CA VAL A 53 -4.17 -38.08 2.69
C VAL A 53 -5.26 -37.01 2.62
N ASN A 54 -5.51 -36.31 3.72
CA ASN A 54 -6.41 -35.16 3.73
C ASN A 54 -5.59 -33.87 3.56
N PRO A 55 -5.53 -33.30 2.35
CA PRO A 55 -4.78 -32.06 2.05
C PRO A 55 -5.53 -30.80 2.52
N ARG A 56 -6.65 -30.93 3.23
CA ARG A 56 -7.45 -29.81 3.75
C ARG A 56 -7.47 -29.80 5.26
N SER A 57 -6.33 -30.12 5.89
CA SER A 57 -6.19 -29.91 7.32
C SER A 57 -5.91 -28.41 7.58
N PRO A 58 -6.29 -27.85 8.74
CA PRO A 58 -5.98 -26.46 9.10
C PRO A 58 -4.47 -26.13 9.06
N PHE A 59 -3.62 -27.15 9.03
CA PHE A 59 -2.16 -27.07 8.98
C PHE A 59 -1.55 -27.77 7.74
N GLY A 60 -2.39 -28.28 6.84
CA GLY A 60 -1.98 -29.12 5.72
C GLY A 60 -2.15 -28.36 4.43
N GLU A 61 -1.17 -27.51 4.10
CA GLU A 61 -1.00 -26.99 2.75
C GLU A 61 0.11 -27.80 2.08
N ASP A 62 -0.10 -28.18 0.82
CA ASP A 62 0.75 -29.16 0.13
C ASP A 62 2.18 -28.63 -0.11
N THR A 63 2.40 -27.32 0.07
CA THR A 63 3.68 -26.67 -0.14
C THR A 63 3.78 -25.40 0.72
N SER A 64 4.97 -25.08 1.21
CA SER A 64 5.31 -23.82 1.89
C SER A 64 4.91 -22.57 1.08
N ASN A 65 4.95 -22.65 -0.26
CA ASN A 65 4.53 -21.60 -1.16
C ASN A 65 3.02 -21.33 -1.10
N GLN A 66 2.18 -22.35 -0.94
CA GLN A 66 0.73 -22.15 -0.82
C GLN A 66 0.40 -21.40 0.47
N LEU A 67 1.10 -21.74 1.57
CA LEU A 67 0.89 -21.10 2.87
C LEU A 67 1.32 -19.63 2.81
N THR A 68 2.46 -19.39 2.16
CA THR A 68 2.96 -18.05 1.91
C THR A 68 2.00 -17.25 1.03
N GLU A 69 1.51 -17.82 -0.08
CA GLU A 69 0.54 -17.18 -0.97
C GLU A 69 -0.79 -16.85 -0.28
N ARG A 70 -1.28 -17.73 0.59
CA ARG A 70 -2.53 -17.50 1.32
C ARG A 70 -2.39 -16.41 2.38
N VAL A 71 -1.27 -16.39 3.09
CA VAL A 71 -0.93 -15.31 4.03
C VAL A 71 -0.77 -13.99 3.26
N LEU A 72 -0.02 -13.98 2.16
CA LEU A 72 0.17 -12.81 1.30
C LEU A 72 -1.15 -12.31 0.68
N ASN A 73 -2.04 -13.20 0.25
CA ASN A 73 -3.34 -12.81 -0.29
C ASN A 73 -4.25 -12.19 0.78
N SER A 74 -4.23 -12.73 2.00
CA SER A 74 -4.99 -12.19 3.13
C SER A 74 -4.55 -10.76 3.46
N PHE A 75 -3.23 -10.53 3.58
CA PHE A 75 -2.68 -9.18 3.75
C PHE A 75 -2.87 -8.31 2.50
N GLY A 76 -2.84 -8.91 1.31
CA GLY A 76 -2.99 -8.22 0.03
C GLY A 76 -4.34 -7.52 -0.11
N ILE A 77 -5.42 -8.11 0.42
CA ILE A 77 -6.75 -7.46 0.45
C ILE A 77 -6.72 -6.20 1.32
N ILE A 78 -6.12 -6.29 2.51
CA ILE A 78 -5.98 -5.15 3.43
C ILE A 78 -5.16 -4.05 2.77
N ILE A 79 -4.00 -4.38 2.21
CA ILE A 79 -3.12 -3.42 1.50
C ILE A 79 -3.88 -2.74 0.35
N LYS A 80 -4.63 -3.49 -0.46
CA LYS A 80 -5.43 -2.93 -1.57
C LYS A 80 -6.52 -1.98 -1.06
N MET A 81 -7.20 -2.30 0.03
CA MET A 81 -8.19 -1.42 0.65
C MET A 81 -7.56 -0.13 1.16
N LEU A 82 -6.43 -0.22 1.88
CA LEU A 82 -5.69 0.95 2.36
C LEU A 82 -5.19 1.81 1.18
N ALA A 83 -4.69 1.17 0.11
CA ALA A 83 -4.25 1.86 -1.09
C ALA A 83 -5.40 2.61 -1.78
N ALA A 84 -6.58 1.99 -1.89
CA ALA A 84 -7.76 2.65 -2.44
C ALA A 84 -8.16 3.87 -1.59
N MET A 85 -8.14 3.73 -0.27
CA MET A 85 -8.45 4.83 0.65
C MET A 85 -7.42 5.96 0.55
N ALA A 86 -6.13 5.62 0.43
CA ALA A 86 -5.05 6.58 0.21
C ALA A 86 -5.23 7.36 -1.10
N VAL A 87 -5.65 6.68 -2.18
CA VAL A 87 -5.95 7.34 -3.46
C VAL A 87 -7.10 8.33 -3.31
N ILE A 88 -8.17 7.97 -2.62
CA ILE A 88 -9.31 8.88 -2.38
C ILE A 88 -8.86 10.11 -1.59
N ILE A 89 -8.11 9.92 -0.50
CA ILE A 89 -7.60 11.02 0.32
C ILE A 89 -6.66 11.92 -0.51
N ALA A 90 -5.81 11.33 -1.34
CA ALA A 90 -4.91 12.07 -2.22
C ALA A 90 -5.67 12.92 -3.25
N LEU A 91 -6.75 12.39 -3.83
CA LEU A 91 -7.61 13.14 -4.74
C LEU A 91 -8.30 14.31 -4.04
N VAL A 92 -8.89 14.06 -2.86
CA VAL A 92 -9.53 15.11 -2.05
C VAL A 92 -8.52 16.20 -1.68
N GLY A 93 -7.32 15.82 -1.23
CA GLY A 93 -6.25 16.76 -0.93
C GLY A 93 -5.81 17.58 -2.15
N SER A 94 -5.76 16.96 -3.33
CA SER A 94 -5.42 17.64 -4.59
C SER A 94 -6.48 18.67 -4.99
N ILE A 95 -7.76 18.33 -4.81
CA ILE A 95 -8.87 19.27 -5.04
C ILE A 95 -8.81 20.44 -4.05
N ALA A 96 -8.56 20.16 -2.77
CA ALA A 96 -8.39 21.18 -1.74
C ALA A 96 -7.23 22.13 -2.07
N LEU A 97 -6.08 21.60 -2.45
CA LEU A 97 -4.92 22.37 -2.90
C LEU A 97 -5.26 23.24 -4.12
N SER A 98 -5.95 22.67 -5.11
CA SER A 98 -6.41 23.41 -6.30
C SER A 98 -7.30 24.59 -5.91
N GLY A 99 -8.19 24.39 -4.94
CA GLY A 99 -9.08 25.43 -4.42
C GLY A 99 -8.31 26.56 -3.74
N VAL A 100 -7.33 26.23 -2.90
CA VAL A 100 -6.48 27.22 -2.22
C VAL A 100 -5.67 28.04 -3.24
N LEU A 101 -5.04 27.38 -4.21
CA LEU A 101 -4.30 28.06 -5.27
C LEU A 101 -5.21 28.93 -6.14
N SER A 102 -6.42 28.46 -6.44
CA SER A 102 -7.42 29.23 -7.21
C SER A 102 -7.88 30.48 -6.46
N LEU A 103 -8.02 30.38 -5.14
CA LEU A 103 -8.31 31.53 -4.28
C LEU A 103 -7.14 32.52 -4.29
N SER A 104 -5.91 32.03 -4.15
CA SER A 104 -4.70 32.88 -4.19
C SER A 104 -4.57 33.66 -5.49
N VAL A 105 -4.89 33.04 -6.64
CA VAL A 105 -4.93 33.73 -7.94
C VAL A 105 -5.90 34.91 -7.92
N ARG A 106 -7.09 34.74 -7.31
CA ARG A 106 -8.11 35.79 -7.24
C ARG A 106 -7.68 36.94 -6.35
N GLU A 107 -7.10 36.65 -5.19
CA GLU A 107 -6.60 37.65 -4.25
C GLU A 107 -5.44 38.47 -4.86
N ARG A 108 -4.57 37.83 -5.65
CA ARG A 108 -3.41 38.47 -6.28
C ARG A 108 -3.65 38.94 -7.72
N THR A 109 -4.91 39.08 -8.14
CA THR A 109 -5.28 39.53 -9.51
C THR A 109 -4.57 40.83 -9.90
N ARG A 110 -4.45 41.80 -8.98
CA ARG A 110 -3.77 43.08 -9.22
C ARG A 110 -2.29 42.90 -9.53
N GLU A 111 -1.60 42.02 -8.80
CA GLU A 111 -0.19 41.72 -9.03
C GLU A 111 0.03 41.06 -10.39
N ILE A 112 -0.86 40.14 -10.78
CA ILE A 112 -0.85 39.49 -12.10
C ILE A 112 -1.04 40.53 -13.22
N GLY A 113 -1.93 41.50 -13.02
CA GLY A 113 -2.15 42.62 -13.94
C GLY A 113 -0.89 43.48 -14.14
N VAL A 114 -0.19 43.81 -13.05
CA VAL A 114 1.08 44.55 -13.09
C VAL A 114 2.18 43.74 -13.79
N MET A 115 2.30 42.45 -13.47
CA MET A 115 3.24 41.54 -14.13
C MET A 115 3.01 41.48 -15.65
N ARG A 116 1.74 41.45 -16.09
CA ARG A 116 1.40 41.51 -17.52
C ARG A 116 1.74 42.85 -18.16
N ALA A 117 1.54 43.96 -17.45
CA ALA A 117 1.86 45.30 -17.95
C ALA A 117 3.37 45.50 -18.19
N ILE A 118 4.24 44.86 -17.39
CA ILE A 118 5.69 44.87 -17.57
C ILE A 118 6.19 43.79 -18.56
N GLY A 119 5.28 43.06 -19.23
CA GLY A 119 5.61 42.10 -20.29
C GLY A 119 5.74 40.63 -19.87
N ALA A 120 5.28 40.24 -18.67
CA ALA A 120 5.32 38.83 -18.27
C ALA A 120 4.42 37.96 -19.16
N SER A 121 4.99 36.89 -19.72
CA SER A 121 4.24 35.92 -20.52
C SER A 121 3.27 35.11 -19.67
N SER A 122 2.14 34.67 -20.25
CA SER A 122 1.18 33.77 -19.60
C SER A 122 1.83 32.48 -19.09
N ARG A 123 2.88 31.98 -19.78
CA ARG A 123 3.65 30.81 -19.36
C ARG A 123 4.50 31.06 -18.12
N SER A 124 5.01 32.28 -17.95
CA SER A 124 5.77 32.65 -16.74
C SER A 124 4.85 32.72 -15.53
N ILE A 125 3.65 33.29 -15.69
CA ILE A 125 2.62 33.34 -14.64
C ILE A 125 2.16 31.93 -14.27
N ALA A 126 1.88 31.07 -15.26
CA ALA A 126 1.50 29.68 -15.00
C ALA A 126 2.59 28.90 -14.26
N ARG A 127 3.87 29.07 -14.63
CA ARG A 127 5.00 28.43 -13.93
C ARG A 127 5.16 28.90 -12.49
N LEU A 128 4.83 30.15 -12.18
CA LEU A 128 4.87 30.68 -10.82
C LEU A 128 3.89 29.89 -9.92
N PHE A 129 2.64 29.74 -10.34
CA PHE A 129 1.62 29.01 -9.57
C PHE A 129 1.90 27.51 -9.47
N ILE A 130 2.42 26.90 -10.54
CA ILE A 130 2.90 25.51 -10.48
C ILE A 130 4.06 25.39 -9.47
N GLY A 131 4.95 26.38 -9.44
CA GLY A 131 6.04 26.46 -8.45
C GLY A 131 5.53 26.55 -7.01
N GLU A 132 4.52 27.39 -6.74
CA GLU A 132 3.89 27.47 -5.42
C GLU A 132 3.30 26.12 -4.99
N GLY A 133 2.57 25.44 -5.88
CA GLY A 133 2.02 24.11 -5.62
C GLY A 133 3.11 23.06 -5.37
N LEU A 134 4.21 23.09 -6.14
CA LEU A 134 5.35 22.21 -5.94
C LEU A 134 6.04 22.44 -4.60
N ILE A 135 6.22 23.69 -4.16
CA ILE A 135 6.79 24.02 -2.86
C ILE A 135 5.90 23.45 -1.74
N LEU A 136 4.57 23.63 -1.84
CA LEU A 136 3.62 23.07 -0.88
C LEU A 136 3.67 21.53 -0.86
N GLY A 137 3.78 20.89 -2.01
CA GLY A 137 3.95 19.43 -2.12
C GLY A 137 5.25 18.95 -1.46
N LEU A 138 6.38 19.61 -1.74
CA LEU A 138 7.68 19.29 -1.15
C LEU A 138 7.69 19.45 0.37
N LEU A 139 7.12 20.55 0.89
CA LEU A 139 6.99 20.76 2.33
C LEU A 139 6.11 19.68 2.98
N SER A 140 5.01 19.32 2.33
CA SER A 140 4.12 18.24 2.80
C SER A 140 4.85 16.90 2.86
N TRP A 141 5.63 16.56 1.82
CA TRP A 141 6.44 15.33 1.81
C TRP A 141 7.50 15.33 2.92
N LEU A 142 8.19 16.46 3.11
CA LEU A 142 9.23 16.61 4.13
C LEU A 142 8.69 16.43 5.55
N ILE A 143 7.45 16.88 5.80
CA ILE A 143 6.77 16.72 7.10
C ILE A 143 6.16 15.31 7.23
N ALA A 144 5.58 14.77 6.16
CA ALA A 144 4.91 13.47 6.19
C ALA A 144 5.89 12.30 6.40
N LEU A 145 7.09 12.36 5.81
CA LEU A 145 8.09 11.30 5.96
C LEU A 145 8.46 10.98 7.42
N PRO A 146 8.90 11.92 8.26
CA PRO A 146 9.25 11.63 9.64
C PRO A 146 8.04 11.21 10.47
N LEU A 147 6.84 11.72 10.16
CA LEU A 147 5.60 11.31 10.82
C LEU A 147 5.15 9.90 10.43
N SER A 148 5.49 9.44 9.23
CA SER A 148 5.11 8.11 8.74
C SER A 148 5.84 6.98 9.47
N LEU A 149 7.06 7.22 9.98
CA LEU A 149 7.87 6.23 10.70
C LEU A 149 7.21 5.74 12.00
N PRO A 150 6.88 6.62 12.97
CA PRO A 150 6.20 6.19 14.20
C PRO A 150 4.79 5.66 13.91
N ALA A 151 4.08 6.24 12.94
CA ALA A 151 2.76 5.76 12.55
C ALA A 151 2.81 4.32 11.99
N GLY A 152 3.79 4.03 11.13
CA GLY A 152 4.02 2.70 10.57
C GLY A 152 4.44 1.69 11.63
N TYR A 153 5.29 2.10 12.58
CA TYR A 153 5.68 1.26 13.71
C TYR A 153 4.47 0.92 14.60
N LEU A 154 3.67 1.91 15.00
CA LEU A 154 2.46 1.71 15.81
C LEU A 154 1.43 0.82 15.09
N MET A 155 1.26 1.02 13.78
CA MET A 155 0.37 0.18 12.97
C MET A 155 0.85 -1.28 12.96
N THR A 156 2.16 -1.50 12.78
CA THR A 156 2.74 -2.84 12.79
C THR A 156 2.52 -3.54 14.13
N GLN A 157 2.70 -2.81 15.24
CA GLN A 157 2.44 -3.32 16.59
C GLN A 157 0.95 -3.64 16.82
N ALA A 158 0.05 -2.80 16.34
CA ALA A 158 -1.39 -3.01 16.43
C ALA A 158 -1.85 -4.23 15.61
N ILE A 159 -1.30 -4.44 14.41
CA ILE A 159 -1.62 -5.62 13.60
C ILE A 159 -1.03 -6.87 14.26
N SER A 160 0.22 -6.80 14.75
CA SER A 160 0.86 -7.93 15.43
C SER A 160 0.07 -8.41 16.65
N SER A 161 -0.48 -7.49 17.46
CA SER A 161 -1.28 -7.85 18.63
C SER A 161 -2.64 -8.47 18.29
N VAL A 162 -3.27 -8.05 17.18
CA VAL A 162 -4.56 -8.59 16.73
C VAL A 162 -4.41 -9.98 16.11
N PHE A 163 -3.36 -10.21 15.32
CA PHE A 163 -3.17 -11.46 14.58
C PHE A 163 -2.28 -12.47 15.31
N GLY A 164 -1.60 -12.08 16.39
CA GLY A 164 -0.70 -12.96 17.14
C GLY A 164 0.55 -13.39 16.35
N VAL A 165 0.90 -12.64 15.30
CA VAL A 165 2.07 -12.88 14.43
C VAL A 165 3.06 -11.76 14.62
N GLU A 166 4.35 -12.08 14.75
CA GLU A 166 5.42 -11.10 14.82
C GLU A 166 5.65 -10.49 13.42
N ILE A 167 5.20 -9.23 13.23
CA ILE A 167 5.41 -8.50 11.99
C ILE A 167 6.59 -7.56 12.20
N ILE A 168 7.65 -7.74 11.40
CA ILE A 168 8.85 -6.91 11.48
C ILE A 168 8.64 -5.66 10.62
N PHE A 169 8.80 -4.48 11.23
CA PHE A 169 8.77 -3.22 10.49
C PHE A 169 10.05 -3.06 9.67
N HIS A 170 9.92 -3.07 8.34
CA HIS A 170 11.02 -2.84 7.41
C HIS A 170 10.82 -1.52 6.65
N TYR A 171 11.68 -0.54 6.91
CA TYR A 171 11.66 0.73 6.18
C TYR A 171 12.40 0.60 4.84
N THR A 172 11.70 0.91 3.75
CA THR A 172 12.26 0.88 2.40
C THR A 172 12.51 2.30 1.88
N PRO A 173 13.77 2.76 1.72
CA PRO A 173 14.07 4.12 1.24
C PRO A 173 13.52 4.43 -0.15
N MET A 174 13.43 3.43 -1.03
CA MET A 174 12.79 3.58 -2.34
C MET A 174 11.31 3.99 -2.23
N GLY A 175 10.62 3.58 -1.16
CA GLY A 175 9.25 4.00 -0.89
C GLY A 175 9.11 5.51 -0.74
N ALA A 176 10.08 6.17 -0.10
CA ALA A 176 10.10 7.63 0.05
C ALA A 176 10.24 8.34 -1.31
N VAL A 177 11.02 7.77 -2.22
CA VAL A 177 11.23 8.28 -3.59
C VAL A 177 9.96 8.13 -4.42
N TYR A 178 9.31 6.96 -4.38
CA TYR A 178 8.02 6.77 -5.05
C TYR A 178 6.96 7.72 -4.51
N TRP A 179 6.93 7.93 -3.19
CA TRP A 179 6.02 8.88 -2.57
C TRP A 179 6.27 10.32 -3.01
N LEU A 180 7.54 10.72 -3.14
CA LEU A 180 7.90 12.03 -3.69
C LEU A 180 7.40 12.20 -5.12
N ALA A 181 7.58 11.19 -5.97
CA ALA A 181 7.09 11.21 -7.35
C ALA A 181 5.56 11.36 -7.42
N ILE A 182 4.82 10.63 -6.57
CA ILE A 182 3.36 10.72 -6.48
C ILE A 182 2.93 12.13 -6.05
N ILE A 183 3.50 12.67 -4.96
CA ILE A 183 3.16 14.02 -4.48
C ILE A 183 3.48 15.09 -5.53
N THR A 184 4.62 14.97 -6.21
CA THR A 184 5.01 15.90 -7.28
C THR A 184 4.00 15.87 -8.42
N GLY A 185 3.58 14.69 -8.84
CA GLY A 185 2.55 14.52 -9.87
C GLY A 185 1.20 15.12 -9.46
N LEU A 186 0.76 14.87 -8.22
CA LEU A 186 -0.48 15.41 -7.67
C LEU A 186 -0.43 16.93 -7.53
N ALA A 187 0.70 17.49 -7.08
CA ALA A 187 0.89 18.94 -6.96
C ALA A 187 0.81 19.63 -8.33
N ILE A 188 1.42 19.05 -9.37
CA ILE A 188 1.33 19.56 -10.75
C ILE A 188 -0.12 19.48 -11.25
N ALA A 189 -0.78 18.34 -11.06
CA ALA A 189 -2.16 18.13 -11.49
C ALA A 189 -3.12 19.12 -10.80
N ALA A 190 -2.98 19.30 -9.48
CA ALA A 190 -3.76 20.25 -8.69
C ALA A 190 -3.51 21.71 -9.12
N SER A 191 -2.25 22.05 -9.46
CA SER A 191 -1.88 23.40 -9.85
C SER A 191 -2.28 23.75 -11.29
N TRP A 192 -2.67 22.77 -12.11
CA TRP A 192 -2.98 23.01 -13.52
C TRP A 192 -4.24 23.87 -13.72
N LEU A 193 -5.31 23.58 -12.98
CA LEU A 193 -6.56 24.33 -12.99
C LEU A 193 -6.36 25.83 -12.64
N PRO A 194 -5.75 26.18 -11.49
CA PRO A 194 -5.51 27.58 -11.12
C PRO A 194 -4.50 28.26 -12.03
N ALA A 195 -3.45 27.55 -12.48
CA ALA A 195 -2.48 28.10 -13.43
C ALA A 195 -3.16 28.53 -14.73
N TYR A 196 -4.10 27.73 -15.24
CA TYR A 196 -4.89 28.10 -16.41
C TYR A 196 -5.80 29.31 -16.14
N GLY A 197 -6.48 29.33 -14.98
CA GLY A 197 -7.28 30.47 -14.53
C GLY A 197 -6.49 31.79 -14.49
N ALA A 198 -5.27 31.77 -13.95
CA ALA A 198 -4.38 32.92 -13.88
C ALA A 198 -4.01 33.49 -15.26
N THR A 199 -3.89 32.63 -16.28
CA THR A 199 -3.63 33.09 -17.66
C THR A 199 -4.81 33.76 -18.34
N ARG A 200 -6.03 33.56 -17.85
CA ARG A 200 -7.24 34.15 -18.44
C ARG A 200 -7.65 35.49 -17.81
N VAL A 201 -7.03 35.89 -16.70
CA VAL A 201 -7.27 37.20 -16.07
C VAL A 201 -6.87 38.32 -17.05
N SER A 202 -7.87 38.99 -17.64
CA SER A 202 -7.65 40.03 -18.64
C SER A 202 -7.28 41.36 -17.98
N VAL A 203 -6.34 42.11 -18.57
CA VAL A 203 -5.93 43.45 -18.09
C VAL A 203 -7.13 44.41 -18.03
N ARG A 204 -8.11 44.22 -18.93
CA ARG A 204 -9.31 45.04 -19.04
C ARG A 204 -10.25 44.87 -17.84
N GLU A 205 -10.42 43.66 -17.30
CA GLU A 205 -11.19 43.42 -16.06
C GLU A 205 -10.47 43.94 -14.82
N SER A 206 -9.13 43.87 -14.78
CA SER A 206 -8.36 44.35 -13.61
C SER A 206 -8.42 45.86 -13.40
N LEU A 207 -8.77 46.62 -14.45
CA LEU A 207 -8.89 48.09 -14.41
C LEU A 207 -10.34 48.58 -14.39
N ALA A 208 -11.31 47.70 -14.70
CA ALA A 208 -12.74 48.01 -14.73
C ALA A 208 -13.46 47.74 -13.40
N TYR A 209 -12.80 47.09 -12.44
CA TYR A 209 -13.30 46.94 -11.07
C TYR A 209 -13.06 48.26 -10.31
N GLN A 210 -13.96 49.21 -10.52
CA GLN A 210 -14.17 50.39 -9.67
C GLN A 210 -15.41 50.16 -8.81
#